data_AF-A0A3N1JC61-F1
#
_entry.id   AF-A0A3N1JC61-F1
#
_cell.length_a   1.000
_cell.length_b   1.000
_cell.length_c   1.000
_cell.angle_alpha   90.00
_cell.angle_beta   90.00
_cell.angle_gamma   90.00
#
_symmetry.space_group_name_H-M   'P 1'
#
loop_
_entity.id
_entity.type
_entity.pdbx_description
1 polymer ?
#
loop_
_entity_poly.entity_id
_entity_poly.type
_entity_poly.pdbx_seq_one_letter_code
_entity_poly.pdbx_strand_id
1 'polypeptide(L)'
;MSAGGGSRYQSLEDALRAHRVPLENHRFIAELMAGLDLEGYSETSSYIKAVRADGGPALQIASGYTNGFRSEDEIVSRVGDVERWPSGRGSGLWGVSHPVHSLRSTGDAAGGRQREAALCPVCGSVMPLSGVCDMCA
;
A
#
# COMPACT_ATOMS: atom_id res chain seq x y z
N MET A 1 -13.07 8.54 -33.66
CA MET A 1 -13.50 7.27 -33.05
C MET A 1 -12.48 6.91 -31.98
N SER A 2 -12.72 7.35 -30.74
CA SER A 2 -11.76 7.25 -29.64
C SER A 2 -11.94 5.91 -28.92
N ALA A 3 -11.10 4.92 -29.24
CA ALA A 3 -10.97 3.70 -28.45
C ALA A 3 -9.87 3.91 -27.40
N GLY A 4 -10.20 4.66 -26.34
CA GLY A 4 -9.32 4.87 -25.18
C GLY A 4 -9.59 3.87 -24.05
N GLY A 5 -10.07 2.68 -24.37
CA GLY A 5 -10.21 1.59 -23.41
C GLY A 5 -8.88 0.84 -23.38
N GLY A 6 -8.01 1.18 -22.42
CA GLY A 6 -6.78 0.42 -22.19
C GLY A 6 -7.11 -1.07 -22.10
N SER A 7 -6.32 -1.90 -22.77
CA SER A 7 -6.54 -3.35 -22.83
C SER A 7 -6.73 -3.90 -21.41
N ARG A 8 -7.79 -4.68 -21.21
CA ARG A 8 -8.03 -5.34 -19.93
C ARG A 8 -7.07 -6.52 -19.82
N TYR A 9 -6.33 -6.60 -18.73
CA TYR A 9 -5.48 -7.76 -18.47
C TYR A 9 -6.32 -8.95 -18.03
N GLN A 10 -5.89 -10.14 -18.43
CA GLN A 10 -6.57 -11.39 -18.07
C GLN A 10 -6.33 -11.77 -16.60
N SER A 11 -5.21 -11.35 -16.02
CA SER A 11 -4.88 -11.58 -14.61
C SER A 11 -3.98 -10.47 -14.05
N LEU A 12 -3.85 -10.43 -12.72
CA LEU A 12 -2.92 -9.53 -12.03
C LEU A 12 -1.47 -9.78 -12.47
N GLU A 13 -1.06 -11.05 -12.56
CA GLU A 13 0.30 -11.42 -12.94
C GLU A 13 0.67 -10.93 -14.35
N ASP A 14 -0.28 -11.01 -15.29
CA ASP A 14 -0.11 -10.52 -16.65
C ASP A 14 0.12 -9.00 -16.66
N ALA A 15 -0.70 -8.27 -15.87
CA ALA A 15 -0.56 -6.84 -15.69
C ALA A 15 0.80 -6.46 -15.07
N LEU A 16 1.23 -7.17 -14.01
CA LEU A 16 2.50 -6.91 -13.32
C LEU A 16 3.71 -7.16 -14.23
N ARG A 17 3.68 -8.21 -15.07
CA ARG A 17 4.72 -8.45 -16.07
C ARG A 17 4.74 -7.37 -17.15
N ALA A 18 3.57 -6.99 -17.67
CA ALA A 18 3.47 -5.95 -18.70
C ALA A 18 4.08 -4.62 -18.22
N HIS A 19 3.85 -4.26 -16.97
CA HIS A 19 4.41 -3.07 -16.33
C HIS A 19 5.82 -3.24 -15.75
N ARG A 20 6.46 -4.40 -15.97
CA ARG A 20 7.82 -4.72 -15.49
C ARG A 20 7.99 -4.49 -13.99
N VAL A 21 6.98 -4.82 -13.21
CA VAL A 21 7.03 -4.73 -11.75
C VAL A 21 8.03 -5.78 -11.21
N PRO A 22 8.91 -5.44 -10.26
CA PRO A 22 9.86 -6.38 -9.65
C PRO A 22 9.15 -7.60 -9.05
N LEU A 23 9.74 -8.80 -9.18
CA LEU A 23 9.11 -10.05 -8.76
C LEU A 23 8.84 -10.07 -7.24
N GLU A 24 9.70 -9.42 -6.46
CA GLU A 24 9.57 -9.22 -5.02
C GLU A 24 8.27 -8.49 -4.65
N ASN A 25 7.81 -7.59 -5.52
CA ASN A 25 6.57 -6.87 -5.33
C ASN A 25 5.34 -7.69 -5.78
N HIS A 26 5.50 -8.74 -6.59
CA HIS A 26 4.35 -9.51 -7.10
C HIS A 26 3.59 -10.17 -5.96
N ARG A 27 4.31 -10.83 -5.04
CA ARG A 27 3.70 -11.46 -3.87
C ARG A 27 2.99 -10.42 -2.99
N PHE A 28 3.67 -9.31 -2.71
CA PHE A 28 3.11 -8.23 -1.89
C PHE A 28 1.84 -7.64 -2.49
N ILE A 29 1.84 -7.35 -3.80
CA ILE A 29 0.67 -6.82 -4.50
C ILE A 29 -0.44 -7.87 -4.56
N ALA A 30 -0.11 -9.15 -4.76
CA ALA A 30 -1.09 -10.22 -4.72
C ALA A 30 -1.78 -10.33 -3.35
N GLU A 31 -1.03 -10.22 -2.25
CA GLU A 31 -1.58 -10.19 -0.89
C GLU A 31 -2.44 -8.93 -0.65
N LEU A 32 -2.03 -7.76 -1.15
CA LEU A 32 -2.84 -6.54 -1.10
C LEU A 32 -4.16 -6.65 -1.87
N MET A 33 -4.15 -7.32 -3.02
CA MET A 33 -5.35 -7.50 -3.84
C MET A 33 -6.22 -8.67 -3.35
N ALA A 34 -5.66 -9.59 -2.57
CA ALA A 34 -6.37 -10.73 -2.04
C ALA A 34 -7.57 -10.28 -1.17
N GLY A 35 -8.73 -10.88 -1.44
CA GLY A 35 -9.97 -10.57 -0.73
C GLY A 35 -10.55 -9.19 -1.03
N LEU A 36 -10.03 -8.45 -2.02
CA LEU A 36 -10.73 -7.31 -2.60
C LEU A 36 -11.65 -7.79 -3.71
N ASP A 37 -12.87 -7.26 -3.73
CA ASP A 37 -13.83 -7.54 -4.80
C ASP A 37 -13.48 -6.68 -6.01
N LEU A 38 -12.60 -7.20 -6.86
CA LEU A 38 -12.08 -6.53 -8.05
C LEU A 38 -12.80 -7.05 -9.29
N GLU A 39 -13.38 -6.15 -10.06
CA GLU A 39 -13.97 -6.48 -11.35
C GLU A 39 -12.88 -6.89 -12.34
N GLY A 40 -11.75 -6.18 -12.36
CA GLY A 40 -10.60 -6.51 -13.20
C GLY A 40 -9.53 -5.43 -13.26
N TYR A 41 -8.53 -5.67 -14.11
CA TYR A 41 -7.35 -4.82 -14.27
C TYR A 41 -7.31 -4.22 -15.67
N SER A 42 -7.11 -2.91 -15.77
CA SER A 42 -6.98 -2.19 -17.04
C SER A 42 -5.62 -1.53 -17.15
N GLU A 43 -5.07 -1.57 -18.37
CA GLU A 43 -3.84 -0.88 -18.72
C GLU A 43 -4.01 0.64 -18.68
N THR A 44 -3.01 1.32 -18.14
CA THR A 44 -2.82 2.76 -18.31
C THR A 44 -1.37 3.03 -18.66
N SER A 45 -1.05 4.27 -19.08
CA SER A 45 0.30 4.61 -19.52
C SER A 45 1.38 4.51 -18.43
N SER A 46 1.02 4.58 -17.14
CA SER A 46 1.99 4.63 -16.04
C SER A 46 1.69 3.72 -14.86
N TYR A 47 0.48 3.15 -14.78
CA TYR A 47 0.09 2.25 -13.69
C TYR A 47 -0.97 1.24 -14.18
N ILE A 48 -1.21 0.20 -13.39
CA ILE A 48 -2.32 -0.72 -13.60
C ILE A 48 -3.51 -0.20 -12.81
N LYS A 49 -4.66 -0.04 -13.47
CA LYS A 49 -5.90 0.36 -12.81
C LYS A 49 -6.68 -0.88 -12.40
N ALA A 50 -6.83 -1.14 -11.10
CA ALA A 50 -7.72 -2.19 -10.62
C ALA A 50 -9.09 -1.59 -10.26
N VAL A 51 -10.14 -2.03 -10.96
CA VAL A 51 -11.50 -1.55 -10.75
C VAL A 51 -12.18 -2.43 -9.72
N ARG A 52 -12.79 -1.82 -8.70
CA ARG A 52 -13.55 -2.54 -7.69
C ARG A 52 -14.97 -2.80 -8.18
N ALA A 53 -15.51 -3.98 -7.92
CA ALA A 53 -16.88 -4.34 -8.28
C ALA A 53 -17.91 -3.64 -7.37
N ASP A 54 -17.51 -3.28 -6.15
CA ASP A 54 -18.34 -2.58 -5.16
C ASP A 54 -18.58 -1.07 -5.46
N GLY A 55 -18.23 -0.60 -6.65
CA GLY A 55 -18.37 0.81 -7.07
C GLY A 55 -17.41 1.78 -6.39
N GLY A 56 -16.43 1.27 -5.64
CA GLY A 56 -15.44 2.06 -4.92
C GLY A 56 -14.40 2.77 -5.78
N PRO A 57 -13.52 3.56 -5.14
CA PRO A 57 -12.36 4.14 -5.80
C PRO A 57 -11.48 3.02 -6.39
N ALA A 58 -11.19 3.14 -7.68
CA ALA A 58 -10.27 2.22 -8.37
C ALA A 58 -8.85 2.37 -7.81
N LEU A 59 -8.18 1.24 -7.61
CA LEU A 59 -6.81 1.17 -7.15
C LEU A 59 -5.86 1.46 -8.31
N GLN A 60 -4.76 2.14 -7.99
CA GLN A 60 -3.66 2.40 -8.90
C GLN A 60 -2.44 1.63 -8.42
N ILE A 61 -2.05 0.61 -9.16
CA ILE A 61 -0.88 -0.20 -8.87
C ILE A 61 0.25 0.30 -9.77
N ALA A 62 1.13 1.11 -9.21
CA ALA A 62 2.37 1.51 -9.86
C ALA A 62 3.48 0.50 -9.51
N SER A 63 4.65 0.61 -10.15
CA SER A 63 5.77 -0.30 -9.86
C SER A 63 6.24 -0.25 -8.40
N GLY A 64 6.23 0.94 -7.80
CA GLY A 64 6.74 1.18 -6.43
C GLY A 64 5.68 1.50 -5.37
N TYR A 65 4.40 1.62 -5.72
CA TYR A 65 3.34 1.90 -4.74
C TYR A 65 1.97 1.46 -5.25
N THR A 66 1.04 1.23 -4.33
CA THR A 66 -0.39 1.08 -4.64
C THR A 66 -1.19 2.16 -3.92
N ASN A 67 -2.14 2.79 -4.60
CA ASN A 67 -2.96 3.88 -4.06
C ASN A 67 -4.45 3.64 -4.35
N GLY A 68 -5.34 4.18 -3.50
CA GLY A 68 -6.79 4.15 -3.68
C GLY A 68 -7.53 3.34 -2.63
N PHE A 69 -6.86 2.93 -1.55
CA PHE A 69 -7.49 2.27 -0.41
C PHE A 69 -8.42 3.24 0.30
N ARG A 70 -9.54 2.75 0.84
CA ARG A 70 -10.55 3.55 1.52
C ARG A 70 -10.16 3.91 2.95
N SER A 71 -9.25 3.13 3.53
CA SER A 71 -8.76 3.32 4.89
C SER A 71 -7.39 2.72 5.06
N GLU A 72 -6.72 3.14 6.13
CA GLU A 72 -5.47 2.55 6.61
C GLU A 72 -5.64 1.06 6.98
N ASP A 73 -6.74 0.74 7.67
CA ASP A 73 -7.05 -0.61 8.16
C ASP A 73 -7.21 -1.62 7.01
N GLU A 74 -7.71 -1.16 5.86
CA GLU A 74 -7.80 -1.99 4.64
C GLU A 74 -6.42 -2.49 4.17
N ILE A 75 -5.36 -1.72 4.39
CA ILE A 75 -3.98 -2.13 4.07
C ILE A 75 -3.45 -3.05 5.17
N VAL A 76 -3.59 -2.65 6.43
CA VAL A 76 -3.03 -3.37 7.59
C VAL A 76 -3.61 -4.75 7.77
N SER A 77 -4.92 -4.91 7.55
CA SER A 77 -5.59 -6.20 7.62
C SER A 77 -5.08 -7.23 6.60
N ARG A 78 -4.37 -6.79 5.54
CA ARG A 78 -3.89 -7.65 4.45
C ARG A 78 -2.41 -7.95 4.53
N VAL A 79 -1.59 -6.92 4.71
CA VAL A 79 -0.13 -7.04 4.66
C VAL A 79 0.56 -6.63 5.96
N GLY A 80 -0.22 -6.34 7.01
CA GLY A 80 0.29 -5.97 8.31
C GLY A 80 0.85 -4.54 8.35
N ASP A 81 1.82 -4.33 9.23
CA ASP A 81 2.40 -3.02 9.46
C ASP A 81 3.46 -2.68 8.41
N VAL A 82 3.03 -1.94 7.38
CA VAL A 82 3.85 -1.51 6.24
C VAL A 82 3.79 0.01 6.07
N GLU A 83 4.74 0.55 5.31
CA GLU A 83 4.77 1.99 4.99
C GLU A 83 3.52 2.38 4.18
N ARG A 84 2.70 3.24 4.79
CA ARG A 84 1.42 3.68 4.27
C ARG A 84 1.22 5.17 4.54
N TRP A 85 0.50 5.83 3.65
CA TRP A 85 0.40 7.29 3.65
C TRP A 85 -0.98 7.74 3.18
N PRO A 86 -1.50 8.87 3.68
CA PRO A 86 -2.75 9.44 3.22
C PRO A 86 -2.59 9.95 1.77
N SER A 87 -3.52 9.57 0.91
CA SER A 87 -3.48 9.86 -0.52
C SER A 87 -3.97 11.27 -0.83
N GLY A 88 -3.25 11.96 -1.70
CA GLY A 88 -3.69 13.26 -2.26
C GLY A 88 -4.75 13.17 -3.35
N ARG A 89 -5.15 11.97 -3.79
CA ARG A 89 -6.07 11.76 -4.93
C ARG A 89 -7.55 12.02 -4.59
N GLY A 90 -7.90 12.02 -3.30
CA GLY A 90 -9.26 12.23 -2.82
C GLY A 90 -9.27 12.24 -1.29
N SER A 91 -10.23 12.93 -0.69
CA SER A 91 -10.29 13.02 0.77
C SER A 91 -10.44 11.62 1.39
N GLY A 92 -9.50 11.24 2.25
CA GLY A 92 -9.58 10.01 3.05
C GLY A 92 -9.11 8.73 2.35
N LEU A 93 -8.54 8.81 1.14
CA LEU A 93 -7.90 7.65 0.52
C LEU A 93 -6.51 7.40 1.10
N TRP A 94 -6.01 6.19 0.93
CA TRP A 94 -4.71 5.74 1.42
C TRP A 94 -3.90 5.06 0.33
N GLY A 95 -2.58 5.18 0.44
CA GLY A 95 -1.58 4.51 -0.37
C GLY A 95 -0.60 3.73 0.48
N VAL A 96 0.09 2.79 -0.16
CA VAL A 96 1.09 1.90 0.42
C VAL A 96 2.29 1.82 -0.52
N SER A 97 3.49 1.86 0.05
CA SER A 97 4.73 1.70 -0.71
C SER A 97 5.03 0.21 -0.90
N HIS A 98 5.54 -0.15 -2.08
CA HIS A 98 5.94 -1.53 -2.35
C HIS A 98 7.33 -1.82 -1.76
N PRO A 99 7.64 -3.08 -1.39
CA PRO A 99 8.93 -3.46 -0.81
C PRO A 99 10.14 -3.04 -1.66
N VAL A 100 10.02 -3.10 -2.98
CA VAL A 100 11.03 -2.63 -3.93
C VAL A 100 10.48 -1.43 -4.69
N HIS A 101 10.90 -0.22 -4.31
CA HIS A 101 10.66 0.99 -5.09
C HIS A 101 11.99 1.66 -5.44
N SER A 102 12.08 2.27 -6.63
CA SER A 102 13.30 2.84 -7.22
C SER A 102 13.82 4.13 -6.55
N LEU A 103 13.55 4.28 -5.26
CA LEU A 103 14.17 5.24 -4.37
C LEU A 103 14.83 4.46 -3.23
N ARG A 104 16.11 4.17 -3.42
CA ARG A 104 17.09 3.76 -2.39
C ARG A 104 16.82 2.44 -1.65
N SER A 105 17.53 1.41 -2.08
CA SER A 105 18.28 0.57 -1.12
C SER A 105 19.38 1.43 -0.49
N THR A 106 19.04 2.26 0.48
CA THR A 106 20.00 2.88 1.42
C THR A 106 19.23 3.02 2.71
N GLY A 107 19.64 2.23 3.70
CA GLY A 107 18.84 1.92 4.88
C GLY A 107 18.26 3.14 5.56
N ASP A 108 16.95 3.12 5.72
CA ASP A 108 16.18 3.76 6.78
C ASP A 108 14.74 3.32 6.53
N ALA A 109 14.22 2.45 7.39
CA ALA A 109 12.79 2.23 7.51
C ALA A 109 12.16 3.51 8.09
N ALA A 110 12.12 4.58 7.29
CA ALA A 110 11.60 5.89 7.65
C ALA A 110 10.21 6.08 7.02
N GLY A 111 9.22 5.46 7.64
CA GLY A 111 7.84 5.57 7.17
C GLY A 111 6.82 4.72 7.92
N GLY A 112 7.29 3.85 8.83
CA GLY A 112 6.45 3.44 9.94
C GLY A 112 6.22 4.67 10.81
N ARG A 113 5.05 5.31 10.67
CA ARG A 113 4.39 5.84 11.86
C ARG A 113 4.08 4.61 12.71
N GLN A 114 5.12 4.12 13.39
CA GLN A 114 4.98 3.36 14.61
C GLN A 114 3.88 4.09 15.36
N ARG A 115 2.80 3.39 15.71
CA ARG A 115 1.94 3.85 16.79
C ARG A 115 2.92 4.31 17.86
N GLU A 116 2.99 5.62 18.07
CA GLU A 116 3.99 6.23 18.94
C GLU A 116 3.88 5.43 20.24
N ALA A 117 4.87 4.57 20.48
CA ALA A 117 4.99 3.88 21.73
C ALA A 117 5.13 5.03 22.72
N ALA A 118 4.03 5.30 23.44
CA ALA A 118 3.81 6.56 24.11
C ALA A 118 5.08 6.92 24.88
N LEU A 119 5.59 8.14 24.69
CA LEU A 119 6.75 8.54 25.47
C LEU A 119 6.32 8.63 26.94
N CYS A 120 7.10 8.03 27.83
CA CYS A 120 6.83 8.14 29.26
C CYS A 120 6.83 9.62 29.66
N PRO A 121 5.77 10.14 30.31
CA PRO A 121 5.69 11.55 30.67
C PRO A 121 6.71 11.96 31.77
N VAL A 122 7.37 10.99 32.40
CA VAL A 122 8.33 11.21 33.48
C VAL A 122 9.77 11.30 32.98
N CYS A 123 10.20 10.37 32.13
CA CYS A 123 11.60 10.27 31.69
C CYS A 123 11.80 10.42 30.17
N GLY A 124 10.73 10.54 29.38
CA GLY A 124 10.80 10.71 27.93
C GLY A 124 11.21 9.46 27.14
N SER A 125 11.26 8.28 27.78
CA SER A 125 11.61 7.03 27.10
C SER A 125 10.42 6.40 26.39
N VAL A 126 10.70 5.66 25.30
CA VAL A 126 9.68 4.93 24.52
C VAL A 126 9.04 3.84 25.39
N MET A 127 7.71 3.86 25.60
CA MET A 127 7.05 2.87 26.46
C MET A 127 6.90 1.50 25.78
N PRO A 128 7.18 0.39 26.50
CA PRO A 128 6.84 -0.94 26.04
C PRO A 128 5.32 -1.16 26.00
N LEU A 129 4.87 -2.15 25.22
CA LEU A 129 3.45 -2.52 25.08
C LEU A 129 2.79 -3.02 26.39
N SER A 130 3.58 -3.26 27.44
CA SER A 130 3.10 -3.60 28.78
C SER A 130 2.43 -2.42 29.51
N GLY A 131 2.63 -1.19 29.04
CA GLY A 131 2.06 0.02 29.66
C GLY A 131 2.79 0.50 30.93
N VAL A 132 3.91 -0.13 31.29
CA VAL A 132 4.77 0.26 32.42
C VAL A 132 6.15 0.61 31.88
N CYS A 133 6.69 1.77 32.27
CA CYS A 133 8.04 2.17 31.86
C CYS A 133 9.09 1.40 32.67
N ASP A 134 9.93 0.60 32.02
CA ASP A 134 10.99 -0.18 32.69
C ASP A 134 12.03 0.68 33.41
N MET A 135 12.15 1.97 33.05
CA MET A 135 13.08 2.92 33.68
C MET A 135 12.50 3.64 34.91
N CYS A 136 11.18 3.70 35.04
CA CYS A 136 10.49 4.39 36.14
C CYS A 136 9.65 3.45 37.02
N ALA A 137 9.71 2.14 36.75
CA ALA A 137 9.06 1.11 37.55
C ALA A 137 9.59 1.08 38.99
#